data_AF-A0AB38D1Y3-F1
#
_entry.id   AF-A0AB38D1Y3-F1
#
_cell.length_a   1.000
_cell.length_b   1.000
_cell.length_c   1.000
_cell.angle_alpha   90.00
_cell.angle_beta   90.00
_cell.angle_gamma   90.00
#
_symmetry.space_group_name_H-M   'P 1'
#
loop_
_entity.id
_entity.type
_entity.pdbx_description
1 polymer ?
#
loop_
_entity_poly.entity_id
_entity_poly.type
_entity_poly.pdbx_seq_one_letter_code
_entity_poly.pdbx_strand_id
1 'polypeptide(L)'
;MITAELVAGMLPNYCPTTNHYKCSDGKYLLVTKPTLDSVGTLNKTLGMTVPVAASHLPVHVDVFASNANAEVLDSDGDPSNGLTPIARLVAQSHEAALRELGYMLAVA
;
A
#
# COMPACT_ATOMS: atom_id res chain seq x y z
N MET A 1 5.06 -10.85 -19.39
CA MET A 1 5.44 -9.86 -18.35
C MET A 1 4.16 -9.20 -17.90
N ILE A 2 3.85 -9.24 -16.60
CA ILE A 2 2.58 -8.72 -16.07
C ILE A 2 2.84 -7.29 -15.62
N THR A 3 1.94 -6.36 -15.93
CA THR A 3 2.09 -4.95 -15.56
C THR A 3 1.08 -4.56 -14.48
N ALA A 4 1.38 -3.49 -13.74
CA ALA A 4 0.49 -2.86 -12.78
C ALA A 4 0.36 -1.37 -13.13
N GLU A 5 -0.85 -0.91 -13.40
CA GLU A 5 -1.19 0.46 -13.73
C GLU A 5 -1.75 1.16 -12.49
N LEU A 6 -1.26 2.36 -12.17
CA LEU A 6 -1.77 3.15 -11.04
C LEU A 6 -3.17 3.69 -11.38
N VAL A 7 -4.19 3.25 -10.65
CA VAL A 7 -5.58 3.70 -10.82
C VAL A 7 -5.88 4.89 -9.93
N ALA A 8 -5.42 4.85 -8.68
CA ALA A 8 -5.57 5.92 -7.70
C ALA A 8 -4.41 5.90 -6.71
N GLY A 9 -3.94 7.08 -6.30
CA GLY A 9 -2.87 7.22 -5.31
C GLY A 9 -3.33 7.92 -4.04
N MET A 10 -2.60 7.72 -2.95
CA MET A 10 -2.84 8.38 -1.65
C MET A 10 -4.30 8.27 -1.19
N LEU A 11 -4.84 7.05 -1.21
CA LEU A 11 -6.24 6.83 -0.89
C LEU A 11 -6.54 7.25 0.57
N PRO A 12 -7.49 8.19 0.80
CA PRO A 12 -7.69 8.81 2.11
C PRO A 12 -8.33 7.87 3.14
N ASN A 13 -8.99 6.81 2.68
CA ASN A 13 -9.62 5.80 3.54
C ASN A 13 -8.63 4.76 4.08
N TYR A 14 -7.38 4.79 3.62
CA TYR A 14 -6.32 3.88 4.02
C TYR A 14 -5.13 4.67 4.59
N CYS A 15 -4.01 3.99 4.89
CA CYS A 15 -2.77 4.68 5.23
C CYS A 15 -2.48 5.73 4.14
N PRO A 16 -2.04 6.97 4.46
CA PRO A 16 -1.94 8.10 3.51
C PRO A 16 -1.05 7.87 2.29
N THR A 17 -0.31 6.77 2.27
CA THR A 17 0.57 6.33 1.19
C THR A 17 -0.01 5.15 0.39
N THR A 18 -1.23 4.72 0.64
CA THR A 18 -1.81 3.57 -0.06
C THR A 18 -2.14 3.92 -1.50
N ASN A 19 -1.63 3.13 -2.43
CA ASN A 19 -1.92 3.24 -3.85
C ASN A 19 -2.71 2.02 -4.34
N HIS A 20 -3.61 2.25 -5.29
CA HIS A 20 -4.43 1.24 -5.94
C HIS A 20 -3.95 0.99 -7.36
N TYR A 21 -3.73 -0.28 -7.70
CA TYR A 21 -3.21 -0.71 -8.98
C TYR A 21 -4.14 -1.70 -9.67
N LYS A 22 -4.33 -1.54 -10.98
CA LYS A 22 -4.94 -2.53 -11.87
C LYS A 22 -3.84 -3.32 -12.55
N CYS A 23 -3.88 -4.63 -12.41
CA CYS A 23 -2.88 -5.51 -12.98
C CYS A 23 -3.35 -6.09 -14.33
N SER A 24 -2.40 -6.36 -15.24
CA SER A 24 -2.72 -6.89 -16.57
C SER A 24 -3.24 -8.34 -16.55
N ASP A 25 -3.13 -9.04 -15.42
CA ASP A 25 -3.73 -10.36 -15.18
C ASP A 25 -5.18 -10.28 -14.66
N GLY A 26 -5.77 -9.09 -14.61
CA GLY A 26 -7.15 -8.85 -14.19
C GLY A 26 -7.33 -8.63 -12.68
N LYS A 27 -6.26 -8.70 -11.88
CA LYS A 27 -6.31 -8.42 -10.44
C LYS A 27 -6.24 -6.93 -10.14
N TYR A 28 -6.66 -6.58 -8.93
CA TYR A 28 -6.43 -5.27 -8.35
C TYR A 28 -5.66 -5.42 -7.04
N LEU A 29 -4.74 -4.48 -6.80
CA LEU A 29 -3.86 -4.49 -5.64
C LEU A 29 -3.91 -3.15 -4.92
N LEU A 30 -3.97 -3.21 -3.59
CA LEU A 30 -3.65 -2.08 -2.72
C LEU A 30 -2.26 -2.28 -2.15
N VAL A 31 -1.38 -1.32 -2.39
CA VAL A 31 0.00 -1.35 -1.90
C VAL A 31 0.16 -0.21 -0.90
N THR A 32 0.45 -0.56 0.35
CA THR A 32 0.64 0.41 1.44
C THR A 32 2.08 0.38 1.92
N LYS A 33 2.73 1.55 1.99
CA LYS A 33 4.02 1.71 2.66
C LYS A 33 3.86 2.69 3.80
N PRO A 34 3.88 2.28 5.08
CA PRO A 34 3.84 3.23 6.18
C PRO A 34 5.04 4.18 6.08
N THR A 35 4.81 5.49 5.91
CA THR A 35 5.91 6.48 5.89
C THR A 35 5.64 7.68 6.79
N LEU A 36 6.72 8.39 7.13
CA LEU A 36 6.71 9.63 7.92
C LEU A 36 5.89 10.75 7.31
N ASP A 37 5.52 10.72 6.03
CA ASP A 37 4.71 11.80 5.45
C ASP A 37 3.30 11.85 6.05
N SER A 38 2.83 10.72 6.59
CA SER A 38 1.64 10.70 7.46
C SER A 38 1.87 11.52 8.74
N VAL A 39 3.07 11.51 9.33
CA VAL A 39 3.43 12.32 10.52
C VAL A 39 3.69 13.79 10.16
N GLY A 40 4.25 14.07 8.98
CA GLY A 40 4.36 15.43 8.43
C GLY A 40 2.99 16.06 8.15
N THR A 41 2.05 15.27 7.64
CA THR A 41 0.64 15.65 7.46
C THR A 41 -0.05 15.85 8.80
N LEU A 42 0.12 14.96 9.78
CA LEU A 42 -0.41 15.14 11.13
C LEU A 42 0.12 16.43 11.80
N ASN A 43 1.41 16.75 11.63
CA ASN A 43 1.98 18.02 12.08
C ASN A 43 1.29 19.23 11.43
N LYS A 44 1.12 19.23 10.11
CA LYS A 44 0.48 20.33 9.37
C LYS A 44 -1.00 20.47 9.69
N THR A 45 -1.71 19.37 9.94
CA THR A 45 -3.16 19.35 10.14
C THR A 45 -3.55 19.54 11.61
N LEU A 46 -2.77 19.01 12.56
CA LEU A 46 -3.12 19.01 13.99
C LEU A 46 -2.21 19.91 14.84
N GLY A 47 -1.16 20.51 14.26
CA GLY A 47 -0.21 21.34 14.99
C GLY A 47 0.61 20.59 16.04
N MET A 48 0.62 19.25 15.98
CA MET A 48 1.29 18.39 16.95
C MET A 48 2.49 17.69 16.33
N THR A 49 3.67 17.89 16.92
CA THR A 49 4.88 17.15 16.58
C THR A 49 4.95 15.86 17.38
N VAL A 50 4.60 14.76 16.72
CA VAL A 50 4.86 13.42 17.26
C VAL A 50 6.35 13.12 17.06
N PRO A 51 7.12 12.88 18.14
CA PRO A 51 8.53 12.55 18.03
C PRO A 51 8.69 11.10 17.57
N VAL A 52 8.52 10.85 16.27
CA VAL A 52 8.73 9.54 15.65
C VAL A 52 10.11 9.50 15.01
N ALA A 53 11.02 8.71 15.58
CA ALA A 53 12.29 8.40 14.93
C ALA A 53 12.03 7.50 13.71
N ALA A 54 12.74 7.72 12.60
CA ALA A 54 12.61 6.90 11.39
C ALA A 54 12.86 5.40 11.65
N SER A 55 13.67 5.07 12.66
CA SER A 55 13.94 3.70 13.11
C SER A 55 12.72 2.98 13.71
N HIS A 56 11.68 3.72 14.11
CA HIS A 56 10.45 3.13 14.65
C HIS A 56 9.42 2.83 13.56
N LEU A 57 9.68 3.23 12.31
CA LEU A 57 8.74 2.97 11.24
C LEU A 57 8.91 1.57 10.68
N PRO A 58 7.79 0.93 10.32
CA PRO A 58 7.80 -0.24 9.45
C PRO A 58 8.64 0.02 8.19
N VAL A 59 9.63 -0.84 7.95
CA VAL A 59 10.40 -0.86 6.68
C VAL A 59 9.76 -1.76 5.62
N HIS A 60 8.57 -2.28 5.92
CA HIS A 60 7.83 -3.16 5.04
C HIS A 60 6.75 -2.44 4.26
N VAL A 61 6.40 -3.03 3.12
CA VAL A 61 5.26 -2.70 2.28
C VAL A 61 4.28 -3.85 2.41
N ASP A 62 3.03 -3.54 2.73
CA ASP A 62 1.96 -4.52 2.70
C ASP A 62 1.18 -4.42 1.39
N VAL A 63 0.91 -5.57 0.80
CA VAL A 63 0.14 -5.71 -0.43
C VAL A 63 -1.11 -6.50 -0.12
N PHE A 64 -2.25 -5.93 -0.48
CA PHE A 64 -3.57 -6.53 -0.31
C PHE A 64 -4.21 -6.77 -1.67
N ALA A 65 -4.95 -7.87 -1.79
CA ALA A 65 -5.86 -8.04 -2.91
C ALA A 65 -7.01 -7.05 -2.76
N SER A 66 -7.46 -6.45 -3.87
CA SER A 66 -8.61 -5.56 -3.88
C SER A 66 -9.49 -5.85 -5.09
N ASN A 67 -10.64 -5.17 -5.14
CA ASN A 67 -11.46 -5.10 -6.35
C ASN A 67 -11.28 -3.77 -7.10
N ALA A 68 -12.02 -3.59 -8.19
CA ALA A 68 -11.96 -2.39 -9.02
C ALA A 68 -12.33 -1.08 -8.30
N ASN A 69 -13.04 -1.17 -7.17
CA ASN A 69 -13.45 -0.03 -6.35
C ASN A 69 -12.48 0.27 -5.20
N ALA A 70 -11.31 -0.37 -5.19
CA ALA A 70 -10.33 -0.29 -4.10
C ALA A 70 -10.87 -0.82 -2.75
N GLU A 71 -11.79 -1.78 -2.76
CA GLU A 71 -12.20 -2.50 -1.55
C GLU A 71 -11.26 -3.68 -1.34
N VAL A 72 -10.68 -3.80 -0.14
CA VAL A 72 -9.79 -4.91 0.19
C VAL A 72 -10.58 -6.22 0.23
N LEU A 73 -10.03 -7.24 -0.42
CA LEU A 73 -10.54 -8.60 -0.37
C LEU A 73 -9.77 -9.37 0.69
N ASP A 74 -10.50 -10.00 1.61
CA ASP A 74 -9.89 -10.91 2.56
C ASP A 74 -9.36 -12.15 1.82
N SER A 75 -8.08 -12.44 2.04
CA SER A 75 -7.34 -13.41 1.25
C SER A 75 -7.26 -14.80 1.89
N ASP A 76 -7.40 -14.89 3.22
CA ASP A 76 -7.43 -16.16 3.96
C ASP A 76 -8.84 -16.55 4.44
N GLY A 77 -9.79 -15.60 4.42
CA GLY A 77 -11.18 -15.83 4.80
C GLY A 77 -11.38 -15.98 6.30
N ASP A 78 -10.41 -15.57 7.12
CA ASP A 78 -10.45 -15.66 8.58
C ASP A 78 -11.03 -14.36 9.18
N PRO A 79 -12.32 -14.35 9.57
CA PRO A 79 -12.94 -13.15 10.12
C PRO A 79 -12.38 -12.73 11.48
N SER A 80 -11.52 -13.55 12.11
CA SER A 80 -10.98 -13.28 13.44
C SER A 80 -9.71 -12.43 13.44
N ASN A 81 -9.00 -12.32 12.31
CA ASN A 81 -7.71 -11.64 12.21
C ASN A 81 -7.75 -10.34 11.36
N GLY A 82 -8.90 -10.02 10.77
CA GLY A 82 -9.12 -8.81 9.99
C GLY A 82 -8.83 -9.04 8.51
N LEU A 83 -8.29 -8.02 7.83
CA LEU A 83 -7.91 -8.14 6.42
C LEU A 83 -6.44 -8.54 6.32
N THR A 84 -6.16 -9.75 5.85
CA THR A 84 -4.80 -10.27 5.73
C THR A 84 -4.13 -9.83 4.42
N PRO A 85 -2.92 -9.23 4.46
CA PRO A 85 -2.17 -8.92 3.25
C PRO A 85 -1.73 -10.20 2.55
N ILE A 86 -1.82 -10.22 1.21
CA ILE A 86 -1.33 -11.32 0.38
C ILE A 86 0.20 -11.39 0.37
N ALA A 87 0.86 -10.27 0.68
CA ALA A 87 2.31 -10.22 0.84
C ALA A 87 2.72 -9.07 1.77
N ARG A 88 3.76 -9.32 2.57
CA ARG A 88 4.48 -8.32 3.35
C ARG A 88 5.95 -8.39 2.97
N LEU A 89 6.48 -7.32 2.41
CA LEU A 89 7.80 -7.30 1.77
C LEU A 89 8.66 -6.17 2.34
N VAL A 90 9.96 -6.42 2.54
CA VAL A 90 10.90 -5.34 2.86
C VAL A 90 11.24 -4.60 1.56
N ALA A 91 10.62 -3.44 1.34
CA ALA A 91 10.76 -2.69 0.11
C ALA A 91 10.78 -1.17 0.35
N GLN A 92 11.56 -0.47 -0.46
CA GLN A 92 11.73 0.98 -0.33
C GLN A 92 10.68 1.80 -1.08
N SER A 93 9.87 1.18 -1.94
CA SER A 93 8.81 1.86 -2.70
C SER A 93 7.71 0.87 -3.11
N HIS A 94 6.54 1.38 -3.50
CA HIS A 94 5.49 0.55 -4.09
C HIS A 94 5.96 -0.16 -5.36
N GLU A 95 6.76 0.53 -6.18
CA GLU A 95 7.31 -0.04 -7.40
C GLU A 95 8.27 -1.21 -7.12
N ALA A 96 9.10 -1.09 -6.09
CA ALA A 96 9.97 -2.20 -5.67
C ALA A 96 9.13 -3.40 -5.19
N ALA A 97 8.09 -3.17 -4.38
CA ALA A 97 7.20 -4.23 -3.93
C ALA A 97 6.45 -4.91 -5.09
N LEU A 98 5.98 -4.14 -6.08
CA LEU A 98 5.35 -4.68 -7.29
C LEU A 98 6.31 -5.55 -8.09
N ARG A 99 7.58 -5.13 -8.24
CA ARG A 99 8.62 -5.91 -8.93
C ARG A 99 8.90 -7.24 -8.24
N GLU A 100 9.00 -7.25 -6.91
CA GLU A 100 9.16 -8.48 -6.12
C GLU A 100 7.98 -9.46 -6.32
N LEU A 101 6.77 -8.93 -6.54
CA LEU A 101 5.58 -9.72 -6.88
C LEU A 101 5.49 -10.08 -8.38
N GLY A 102 6.48 -9.72 -9.19
CA GLY A 102 6.53 -10.03 -10.62
C GLY A 102 5.79 -9.05 -11.53
N TYR A 103 5.35 -7.90 -11.01
CA TYR A 103 4.70 -6.85 -11.78
C TYR A 103 5.70 -5.74 -12.15
N MET A 104 5.59 -5.24 -13.37
CA MET A 104 6.22 -3.98 -13.76
C MET A 104 5.22 -2.83 -13.70
N LEU A 105 5.62 -1.71 -13.11
CA LEU A 105 4.80 -0.50 -13.16
C LEU A 105 4.64 -0.07 -14.61
N ALA A 106 3.38 0.01 -15.07
CA ALA A 106 3.07 0.59 -16.36
C ALA A 106 3.30 2.10 -16.25
N VAL A 107 4.14 2.63 -17.14
CA VAL A 107 4.26 4.08 -17.31
C VAL A 107 3.05 4.49 -18.14
N ALA A 108 2.18 5.34 -17.58
CA ALA A 108 1.10 5.98 -18.32
C ALA A 108 1.65 6.95 -19.38
#